data_AF-A0A923QTB6-F1
#
_entry.id   AF-A0A923QTB6-F1
#
_cell.length_a   1.000
_cell.length_b   1.000
_cell.length_c   1.000
_cell.angle_alpha   90.00
_cell.angle_beta   90.00
_cell.angle_gamma   90.00
#
_symmetry.space_group_name_H-M   'P 1'
#
loop_
_entity.id
_entity.type
_entity.pdbx_description
1 polymer ?
#
loop_
_entity_poly.entity_id
_entity_poly.type
_entity_poly.pdbx_seq_one_letter_code
_entity_poly.pdbx_strand_id
1 'polypeptide(L)'
;MGQTLLNLFGNAVKFTEAGKIQIDVECESATHEDELHLRFTVTDNGIGMTSEEQSRLFIPFTQAGGSTARYYGGTELGLSI
;
A
#
# COMPACT_ATOMS: atom_id res chain seq x y z
N MET A 1 11.45 -5.25 2.10
CA MET A 1 10.36 -5.44 3.09
C MET A 1 9.91 -4.14 3.75
N GLY A 2 10.78 -3.36 4.39
CA GLY A 2 10.38 -2.11 5.05
C GLY A 2 9.65 -1.11 4.14
N GLN A 3 10.13 -0.91 2.91
CA GLN A 3 9.51 0.00 1.94
C GLN A 3 8.07 -0.40 1.56
N THR A 4 7.81 -1.70 1.39
CA THR A 4 6.48 -2.21 1.04
C THR A 4 5.46 -1.93 2.14
N LEU A 5 5.84 -2.17 3.40
CA LEU A 5 4.98 -1.89 4.56
C LEU A 5 4.74 -0.39 4.74
N LEU A 6 5.79 0.43 4.61
CA LEU A 6 5.67 1.88 4.68
C LEU A 6 4.73 2.45 3.62
N ASN A 7 4.78 1.92 2.40
CA ASN A 7 3.88 2.34 1.33
C ASN A 7 2.43 1.93 1.64
N LEU A 8 2.20 0.72 2.15
CA LEU A 8 0.86 0.27 2.53
C LEU A 8 0.29 1.12 3.66
N PHE A 9 1.07 1.39 4.70
CA PHE A 9 0.66 2.26 5.81
C PHE A 9 0.47 3.71 5.36
N GLY A 10 1.35 4.20 4.49
CA GLY A 10 1.25 5.54 3.90
C GLY A 10 -0.06 5.72 3.12
N ASN A 11 -0.49 4.70 2.37
CA ASN A 11 -1.79 4.73 1.70
C ASN A 11 -2.95 4.81 2.69
N ALA A 12 -2.96 3.97 3.74
CA ALA A 12 -4.01 4.00 4.75
C ALA A 12 -4.13 5.38 5.42
N VAL A 13 -2.99 6.01 5.77
CA VAL A 13 -2.95 7.37 6.34
C VAL A 13 -3.47 8.40 5.34
N LYS A 14 -3.05 8.30 4.09
CA LYS A 14 -3.41 9.25 3.04
C LYS A 14 -4.91 9.29 2.75
N PHE A 15 -5.57 8.13 2.75
CA PHE A 15 -6.98 8.02 2.35
C PHE A 15 -7.95 8.06 3.53
N THR A 16 -7.44 8.11 4.77
CA THR A 16 -8.25 8.22 5.99
C THR A 16 -8.11 9.62 6.60
N GLU A 17 -8.98 10.53 6.18
CA GLU A 17 -8.96 11.92 6.67
C GLU A 17 -9.33 12.02 8.17
N ALA A 18 -10.32 11.25 8.60
CA ALA A 18 -10.74 11.14 9.99
C ALA A 18 -11.26 9.74 10.28
N GLY A 19 -10.79 9.13 11.37
CA GLY A 19 -11.19 7.77 11.73
C GLY A 19 -10.06 6.98 12.39
N LYS A 20 -10.04 5.67 12.14
CA LYS A 20 -9.08 4.74 12.76
C LYS A 20 -8.42 3.91 11.67
N ILE A 21 -7.10 3.82 11.76
CA ILE A 21 -6.31 2.82 11.04
C ILE A 21 -5.90 1.76 12.05
N GLN A 22 -6.09 0.50 11.69
CA GLN A 22 -5.67 -0.66 12.46
C GLN A 22 -4.65 -1.45 11.66
N ILE A 23 -3.59 -1.87 12.35
CA ILE A 23 -2.53 -2.71 11.79
C ILE A 23 -2.43 -3.95 12.66
N ASP A 24 -2.64 -5.11 12.05
CA ASP A 24 -2.54 -6.41 12.70
C ASP A 24 -1.40 -7.20 12.04
N VAL A 25 -0.65 -7.93 12.89
CA VAL A 25 0.42 -8.82 12.44
C VAL A 25 0.20 -10.18 13.06
N GLU A 26 0.02 -11.19 12.22
CA GLU A 26 -0.23 -12.57 12.64
C GLU A 26 0.88 -13.47 12.11
N CYS A 27 1.34 -14.41 12.93
CA CYS A 27 2.20 -15.49 12.46
C CYS A 27 1.32 -16.64 11.96
N GLU A 28 1.24 -16.81 10.64
CA GLU A 28 0.46 -17.88 10.02
C GLU A 28 1.13 -19.25 10.21
N SER A 29 2.45 -19.30 10.08
CA SER A 29 3.25 -20.50 10.31
C SER A 29 4.67 -20.14 10.69
N ALA A 30 5.27 -21.01 11.49
CA ALA A 30 6.70 -21.08 11.71
C ALA A 30 7.11 -22.51 11.37
N THR A 31 7.91 -22.70 10.33
CA THR A 31 8.45 -24.03 10.03
C THR A 31 9.63 -24.33 10.95
N HIS A 32 10.04 -25.59 11.02
CA HIS A 32 11.17 -26.01 11.87
C HIS A 32 12.55 -25.54 11.38
N GLU A 33 12.61 -24.78 10.30
CA GLU A 33 13.85 -24.27 9.72
C GLU A 33 13.69 -22.78 9.38
N ASP A 34 13.80 -21.92 10.39
CA ASP A 34 13.99 -20.45 10.31
C ASP A 34 13.05 -19.61 9.41
N GLU A 35 11.99 -20.20 8.85
CA GLU A 35 11.00 -19.48 8.03
C GLU A 35 9.76 -19.12 8.85
N LEU A 36 9.45 -17.82 8.84
CA LEU A 36 8.28 -17.25 9.50
C LEU A 36 7.36 -16.64 8.45
N HIS A 37 6.13 -17.13 8.37
CA HIS A 37 5.10 -16.54 7.53
C HIS A 37 4.30 -15.55 8.36
N LEU A 38 4.51 -14.27 8.12
CA LEU A 38 3.77 -13.19 8.76
C LEU A 38 2.71 -12.63 7.81
N ARG A 39 1.47 -12.57 8.28
CA ARG A 39 0.39 -11.80 7.65
C ARG A 39 0.37 -10.40 8.24
N PHE A 40 0.46 -9.40 7.39
CA PHE A 40 0.23 -8.01 7.75
C PHE A 40 -1.13 -7.59 7.21
N THR A 41 -2.02 -7.13 8.08
CA THR A 41 -3.33 -6.61 7.70
C THR A 41 -3.39 -5.13 8.07
N VAL A 42 -3.83 -4.29 7.13
CA VAL A 42 -4.09 -2.87 7.36
C VAL A 42 -5.56 -2.63 7.07
N THR A 43 -6.30 -2.13 8.05
CA THR A 43 -7.70 -1.78 7.92
C THR A 43 -7.87 -0.32 8.24
N ASP A 44 -8.49 0.42 7.32
CA ASP A 44 -8.86 1.80 7.52
C ASP A 44 -10.33 2.03 7.21
N ASN A 45 -10.83 3.21 7.55
CA ASN A 45 -12.20 3.62 7.33
C ASN A 45 -12.27 4.92 6.51
N GLY A 46 -11.30 5.11 5.62
CA GLY A 46 -11.24 6.22 4.69
C GLY A 46 -12.32 6.19 3.62
N ILE A 47 -12.16 7.00 2.58
CA ILE A 47 -13.13 7.15 1.48
C ILE A 47 -13.38 5.87 0.66
N GLY A 48 -12.62 4.80 0.93
CA GLY A 48 -12.64 3.56 0.18
C GLY A 48 -11.96 3.71 -1.19
N MET A 49 -12.00 2.63 -1.98
CA MET A 49 -11.38 2.59 -3.30
C MET A 49 -12.27 1.81 -4.26
N THR A 50 -12.42 2.33 -5.47
CA THR A 50 -13.03 1.58 -6.58
C THR A 50 -12.17 0.37 -6.96
N SER A 51 -12.77 -0.64 -7.58
CA SER A 51 -12.06 -1.83 -8.07
C SER A 51 -10.90 -1.47 -9.00
N GLU A 52 -11.08 -0.45 -9.83
CA GLU A 52 -10.08 0.09 -10.73
C GLU A 52 -8.89 0.71 -9.98
N GLU A 53 -9.15 1.44 -8.89
CA GLU A 53 -8.09 2.00 -8.04
C GLU A 53 -7.34 0.93 -7.25
N GLN A 54 -8.04 -0.09 -6.73
CA GLN A 54 -7.42 -1.23 -6.06
C GLN A 54 -6.47 -1.99 -6.99
N SER A 55 -6.86 -2.18 -8.26
CA SER A 55 -6.01 -2.86 -9.25
C SER A 55 -4.68 -2.14 -9.54
N ARG A 56 -4.63 -0.82 -9.28
CA ARG A 56 -3.46 0.02 -9.53
C ARG A 56 -2.57 0.19 -8.31
N LEU A 57 -3.04 -0.18 -7.12
CA LEU A 57 -2.37 0.08 -5.85
C LEU A 57 -0.95 -0.50 -5.79
N PHE A 58 -0.74 -1.66 -6.42
CA PHE A 58 0.51 -2.42 -6.39
C PHE A 58 1.30 -2.35 -7.70
N ILE A 59 0.91 -1.48 -8.65
CA ILE A 59 1.66 -1.29 -9.89
C ILE A 59 2.87 -0.39 -9.58
N PRO A 60 4.11 -0.83 -9.87
CA PRO A 60 5.30 -0.01 -9.67
C PRO A 60 5.21 1.28 -10.49
N PHE A 61 5.37 2.44 -9.85
CA PHE A 61 5.51 3.71 -10.54
C PHE A 61 6.91 3.75 -11.17
N THR A 62 6.99 3.58 -12.50
CA THR A 62 8.18 3.96 -13.23
C THR A 62 8.21 5.48 -13.29
N GLN A 63 9.14 6.09 -12.57
CA GLN A 63 9.42 7.51 -12.69
C GLN A 63 10.03 7.74 -14.10
N ALA A 64 9.16 7.84 -15.10
CA ALA A 64 9.57 8.18 -16.46
C ALA A 64 10.19 9.58 -16.42
N GLY A 65 11.46 9.66 -16.81
CA GLY A 65 12.26 10.86 -16.70
C GLY A 65 11.55 12.12 -17.22
N GLY A 66 11.63 13.18 -16.41
CA GLY A 66 11.63 14.59 -16.81
C GLY A 66 10.37 15.22 -17.44
N SER A 67 9.45 14.46 -18.06
CA SER A 67 8.55 15.09 -19.05
C SER A 67 7.10 14.59 -19.06
N THR A 68 6.68 13.73 -18.13
CA THR A 68 5.33 13.11 -18.15
C THR A 68 4.45 13.49 -16.96
N ALA A 69 4.82 14.49 -16.17
CA ALA A 69 4.03 14.98 -15.02
C ALA A 69 2.71 15.67 -15.40
N ARG A 70 2.41 15.85 -16.70
CA ARG A 70 1.28 16.68 -17.17
C ARG A 70 0.14 15.94 -17.86
N TYR A 71 0.30 14.66 -18.21
CA TYR A 71 -0.75 13.90 -18.91
C TYR A 71 -1.59 12.98 -18.01
N TYR A 72 -1.13 12.70 -16.80
CA TYR A 72 -1.88 11.95 -15.79
C TYR A 72 -2.14 12.87 -14.60
N GLY A 73 -3.27 13.59 -14.65
CA GLY A 73 -3.66 14.49 -13.57
C GLY A 73 -3.79 13.75 -12.24
N GLY A 74 -2.87 14.05 -11.32
CA GLY A 74 -3.16 14.17 -9.89
C GLY A 74 -3.65 12.95 -9.11
N THR A 75 -3.66 11.73 -9.65
CA THR A 75 -3.88 10.55 -8.82
C THR A 75 -2.54 10.07 -8.29
N GLU A 76 -2.25 10.56 -7.10
CA GLU A 76 -1.08 10.30 -6.29
C GLU A 76 -1.17 8.86 -5.69
N LEU A 77 -1.53 7.89 -6.54
CA LEU A 77 -1.80 6.48 -6.26
C LEU A 77 -0.78 5.66 -7.04
N GLY A 78 0.38 5.42 -6.43
CA GLY A 78 1.42 4.59 -7.05
C GLY A 78 2.52 4.25 -6.07
N LEU A 79 2.75 2.95 -5.87
CA LEU A 79 3.88 2.41 -5.13
C LEU A 79 5.16 2.49 -5.99
N SER A 80 6.29 2.95 -5.45
CA SER A 80 7.60 2.45 -5.94
C SER A 80 7.92 1.19 -5.13
N ILE A 81 7.93 0.04 -5.81
CA ILE A 81 8.47 -1.23 -5.30
C ILE A 81 9.91 -1.35 -5.78
#